data_AF-A0AA35WAL5-F1
#
_entry.id   AF-A0AA35WAL5-F1
#
_cell.length_a   1.000
_cell.length_b   1.000
_cell.length_c   1.000
_cell.angle_alpha   90.00
_cell.angle_beta   90.00
_cell.angle_gamma   90.00
#
_symmetry.space_group_name_H-M   'P 1'
#
loop_
_entity.id
_entity.type
_entity.pdbx_description
1 polymer ?
#
loop_
_entity_poly.entity_id
_entity_poly.type
_entity_poly.pdbx_seq_one_letter_code
_entity_poly.pdbx_strand_id
1 'polypeptide(L)'
;MPGKVNPVIAESVIQVAAQVVGNDATITLAGQGGYFELNTMMPVAAYNILQSISLLAASANNFAEQCVKGIEATDVGPAMVEKGLMLGTALAPAIGYDAAAAIC
;
A
#
# COMPACT_ATOMS: atom_id res chain seq x y z
N MET A 1 -24.29 10.41 8.10
CA MET A 1 -24.49 9.07 8.69
C MET A 1 -23.80 9.07 10.04
N PRO A 2 -24.53 9.05 11.16
CA PRO A 2 -23.93 9.01 12.49
C PRO A 2 -22.93 7.85 12.63
N GLY A 3 -21.73 8.10 13.12
CA GLY A 3 -20.69 7.08 13.35
C GLY A 3 -19.85 6.66 12.13
N LYS A 4 -20.12 7.18 10.92
CA LYS A 4 -19.31 6.86 9.73
C LYS A 4 -17.98 7.61 9.79
N VAL A 5 -16.87 6.87 9.86
CA VAL A 5 -15.50 7.38 9.74
C VAL A 5 -14.91 6.85 8.43
N ASN A 6 -14.44 7.76 7.57
CA ASN A 6 -13.78 7.39 6.31
C ASN A 6 -12.25 7.33 6.52
N PRO A 7 -11.53 6.42 5.85
CA PRO A 7 -10.08 6.30 5.96
C PRO A 7 -9.35 7.36 5.12
N VAL A 8 -9.69 8.64 5.30
CA VAL A 8 -9.25 9.75 4.43
C VAL A 8 -7.73 9.93 4.36
N ILE A 9 -7.01 9.55 5.42
CA ILE A 9 -5.54 9.60 5.44
C ILE A 9 -4.95 8.49 4.56
N ALA A 10 -5.54 7.30 4.54
CA ALA A 10 -5.11 6.23 3.63
C ALA A 10 -5.50 6.56 2.17
N GLU A 11 -6.67 7.17 1.97
CA GLU A 11 -7.12 7.62 0.65
C GLU A 11 -6.17 8.64 0.04
N SER A 12 -5.61 9.57 0.83
CA SER A 12 -4.63 10.53 0.33
C SER A 12 -3.29 9.89 -0.05
N VAL A 13 -2.85 8.85 0.66
CA VAL A 13 -1.64 8.07 0.30
C VAL A 13 -1.83 7.40 -1.07
N ILE A 14 -3.00 6.85 -1.35
CA ILE A 14 -3.31 6.23 -2.65
C ILE A 14 -3.23 7.26 -3.78
N GLN A 15 -3.77 8.47 -3.55
CA GLN A 15 -3.69 9.56 -4.53
C GLN A 15 -2.24 10.01 -4.78
N VAL A 16 -1.43 10.11 -3.72
CA VAL A 16 0.00 10.41 -3.83
C VAL A 16 0.74 9.33 -4.61
N ALA A 17 0.46 8.05 -4.34
CA ALA A 17 1.08 6.94 -5.08
C ALA A 17 0.74 7.02 -6.58
N ALA A 18 -0.51 7.30 -6.94
CA ALA A 18 -0.91 7.50 -8.34
C ALA A 18 -0.17 8.68 -8.99
N GLN A 19 -0.02 9.80 -8.28
CA GLN A 19 0.73 10.96 -8.78
C GLN A 19 2.21 10.62 -9.03
N VAL A 20 2.85 9.89 -8.10
CA VAL A 20 4.25 9.47 -8.24
C VAL A 20 4.45 8.56 -9.45
N VAL A 21 3.51 7.64 -9.72
CA VAL A 21 3.54 6.81 -10.93
C VAL A 21 3.46 7.67 -12.20
N GLY A 22 2.60 8.68 -12.22
CA GLY A 22 2.53 9.63 -13.34
C GLY A 22 3.82 10.46 -13.52
N ASN A 23 4.43 10.86 -12.41
CA ASN A 23 5.71 11.56 -12.40
C ASN A 23 6.84 10.68 -12.96
N ASP A 24 6.88 9.40 -12.61
CA ASP A 24 7.85 8.43 -13.12
C ASP A 24 7.73 8.22 -14.64
N ALA A 25 6.50 8.16 -15.17
CA ALA A 25 6.27 8.12 -16.62
C ALA A 25 6.84 9.37 -17.31
N THR A 26 6.67 10.55 -16.69
CA THR A 26 7.24 11.81 -17.20
C THR A 26 8.76 11.80 -17.17
N ILE A 27 9.37 11.30 -16.07
CA ILE A 27 10.82 11.16 -15.93
C ILE A 27 11.38 10.18 -16.98
N THR A 28 10.68 9.07 -17.23
CA THR A 28 11.05 8.07 -18.24
C THR A 28 11.09 8.69 -19.64
N LEU A 29 10.10 9.51 -20.00
CA LEU A 29 10.10 10.24 -21.27
C LEU A 29 11.21 11.30 -21.31
N ALA A 30 11.43 12.03 -20.22
CA ALA A 30 12.50 13.02 -20.12
C ALA A 30 13.89 12.38 -20.27
N GLY A 31 14.09 11.17 -19.75
CA GLY A 31 15.32 10.41 -19.89
C GLY A 31 15.66 10.06 -21.35
N GLN A 32 14.65 9.92 -22.21
CA GLN A 32 14.83 9.71 -23.65
C GLN A 32 15.14 11.00 -24.42
N GLY A 33 15.02 12.17 -23.78
CA GLY A 33 15.21 13.50 -24.39
C GLY A 33 16.65 13.92 -24.68
N GLY A 34 17.57 12.95 -24.81
CA GLY A 34 18.94 13.20 -25.26
C GLY A 34 18.97 13.39 -26.77
N TYR A 35 19.04 14.65 -27.23
CA TYR A 35 19.24 14.98 -28.63
C TYR A 35 20.65 15.53 -28.82
N PHE A 36 21.45 14.83 -29.62
CA PHE A 36 22.87 15.14 -29.83
C PHE A 36 23.67 15.11 -28.52
N GLU A 37 24.39 16.18 -28.17
CA GLU A 37 25.33 16.21 -27.05
C GLU A 37 24.68 16.43 -25.67
N LEU A 38 23.39 16.79 -25.60
CA LEU A 38 22.76 17.20 -24.34
C LEU A 38 21.29 16.80 -24.23
N ASN A 39 20.90 16.37 -23.02
CA ASN A 39 19.49 16.20 -22.67
C ASN A 39 18.91 17.54 -22.17
N THR A 40 17.96 18.11 -22.91
CA THR A 40 17.30 19.39 -22.58
C THR A 40 16.04 19.23 -21.73
N MET A 41 15.60 18.00 -21.44
CA MET A 41 14.45 17.67 -20.61
C MET A 41 14.80 17.54 -19.11
N MET A 42 16.06 17.77 -18.73
CA MET A 42 16.51 17.68 -17.34
C MET A 42 15.69 18.53 -16.34
N PRO A 43 15.22 19.76 -16.67
CA PRO A 43 14.39 20.53 -15.75
C PRO A 43 13.06 19.85 -15.40
N VAL A 44 12.38 19.21 -16.36
CA VAL A 44 11.11 18.52 -16.10
C VAL A 44 11.33 17.21 -15.33
N ALA A 45 12.44 16.50 -15.59
CA ALA A 45 12.82 15.33 -14.80
C ALA A 45 13.09 15.72 -13.34
N ALA A 46 13.91 16.74 -13.12
CA ALA A 46 14.27 17.21 -11.77
C ALA A 46 13.02 17.68 -10.98
N TYR A 47 12.13 18.44 -11.63
CA TYR A 47 10.88 18.87 -11.01
C TYR A 47 10.03 17.68 -10.53
N ASN A 48 9.81 16.68 -11.39
CA ASN A 48 8.98 15.51 -11.06
C ASN A 48 9.61 14.62 -9.99
N ILE A 49 10.94 14.49 -9.97
CA ILE A 49 11.66 13.79 -8.91
C ILE A 49 11.45 14.50 -7.57
N LEU A 50 11.70 15.81 -7.51
CA LEU A 50 11.58 16.58 -6.26
C LEU A 50 10.14 16.63 -5.76
N GLN A 51 9.16 16.82 -6.65
CA GLN A 51 7.74 16.77 -6.30
C GLN A 51 7.36 15.40 -5.70
N SER A 52 7.81 14.31 -6.32
CA SER A 52 7.53 12.95 -5.84
C SER A 52 8.11 12.72 -4.44
N ILE A 53 9.35 13.15 -4.21
CA ILE A 53 10.00 13.06 -2.89
C ILE A 53 9.21 13.86 -1.85
N SER A 54 8.83 15.11 -2.15
CA SER A 54 8.08 15.94 -1.22
C SER A 54 6.70 15.37 -0.89
N LEU A 55 5.95 14.88 -1.90
CA LEU A 55 4.64 14.28 -1.69
C LEU A 55 4.72 12.99 -0.88
N LEU A 56 5.66 12.09 -1.21
CA LEU A 56 5.86 10.84 -0.47
C LEU A 56 6.26 11.11 0.98
N ALA A 57 7.19 12.02 1.22
CA ALA A 57 7.63 12.36 2.57
C ALA A 57 6.48 12.95 3.41
N ALA A 58 5.74 13.91 2.86
CA ALA A 58 4.59 14.51 3.54
C ALA A 58 3.50 13.47 3.81
N SER A 59 3.17 12.64 2.82
CA SER A 59 2.13 11.62 2.93
C SER A 59 2.49 10.52 3.91
N ALA A 60 3.75 10.05 3.91
CA ALA A 60 4.22 9.02 4.83
C ALA A 60 4.19 9.49 6.27
N ASN A 61 4.67 10.71 6.55
CA ASN A 61 4.63 11.30 7.89
C ASN A 61 3.18 11.48 8.37
N ASN A 62 2.31 12.01 7.51
CA ASN A 62 0.90 12.19 7.84
C ASN A 62 0.18 10.86 8.07
N PHE A 63 0.45 9.84 7.26
CA PHE A 63 -0.10 8.50 7.42
C PHE A 63 0.36 7.83 8.71
N ALA A 64 1.64 7.99 9.06
CA ALA A 64 2.19 7.47 10.31
C ALA A 64 1.49 8.10 11.53
N GLU A 65 1.39 9.42 11.57
CA GLU A 65 0.85 10.14 12.74
C GLU A 65 -0.68 10.09 12.84
N GLN A 66 -1.39 10.20 11.72
CA GLN A 66 -2.86 10.35 11.71
C GLN A 66 -3.62 9.07 11.42
N CYS A 67 -2.95 7.97 11.07
CA CYS A 67 -3.58 6.68 10.84
C CYS A 67 -2.87 5.59 11.64
N VAL A 68 -1.61 5.28 11.30
CA VAL A 68 -0.91 4.09 11.81
C VAL A 68 -0.78 4.10 13.33
N LYS A 69 -0.39 5.23 13.92
CA LYS A 69 -0.19 5.40 15.36
C LYS A 69 -1.42 5.07 16.22
N GLY A 70 -2.62 5.24 15.67
CA GLY A 70 -3.89 5.00 16.37
C GLY A 70 -4.61 3.72 15.96
N ILE A 71 -3.98 2.83 15.19
CA ILE A 71 -4.61 1.56 14.80
C ILE A 71 -4.70 0.66 16.02
N GLU A 72 -5.92 0.25 16.36
CA GLU A 72 -6.21 -0.76 17.38
C GLU A 72 -6.81 -2.01 16.71
N ALA A 73 -6.39 -3.18 17.17
CA ALA A 73 -7.00 -4.43 16.74
C ALA A 73 -8.42 -4.54 17.31
N THR A 74 -9.31 -5.17 16.53
CA THR A 74 -10.65 -5.51 16.99
C THR A 74 -10.72 -7.00 17.31
N ASP A 75 -11.66 -7.39 18.17
CA ASP A 75 -11.91 -8.80 18.51
C ASP A 75 -12.51 -9.61 17.34
N VAL A 76 -12.92 -8.93 16.27
CA VAL A 76 -13.48 -9.56 15.07
C VAL A 76 -12.44 -10.47 14.40
N GLY A 77 -11.16 -10.06 14.38
CA GLY A 77 -10.09 -10.86 13.79
C GLY A 77 -9.98 -12.25 14.42
N PRO A 78 -9.73 -12.36 15.74
CA PRO A 78 -9.73 -13.63 16.46
C PRO A 78 -11.03 -14.43 16.29
N ALA A 79 -12.19 -13.77 16.38
CA ALA A 79 -13.48 -14.44 16.22
C ALA A 79 -13.70 -15.01 14.80
N MET A 80 -13.11 -14.41 13.77
CA MET A 80 -13.12 -14.94 12.41
C MET A 80 -12.19 -16.14 12.25
N VAL A 81 -11.05 -16.15 12.95
CA VAL A 81 -10.12 -17.28 12.94
C VAL A 81 -10.77 -18.53 13.54
N GLU A 82 -11.44 -18.41 14.68
CA GLU A 82 -12.13 -19.54 15.34
C GLU A 82 -13.24 -20.16 14.48
N LYS A 83 -13.86 -19.36 13.61
CA LYS A 83 -14.90 -19.81 12.67
C LYS A 83 -14.33 -20.30 11.34
N GLY A 84 -13.02 -20.15 11.12
CA GLY A 84 -12.36 -20.48 9.87
C GLY A 84 -12.03 -21.97 9.77
N LEU A 85 -12.45 -22.61 8.67
CA LEU A 85 -12.13 -24.00 8.37
C LEU A 85 -10.62 -24.26 8.21
N MET A 86 -9.84 -23.20 7.98
CA MET A 86 -8.38 -23.27 7.89
C MET A 86 -7.73 -23.78 9.17
N LEU A 87 -8.38 -23.71 10.34
CA LEU A 87 -7.83 -24.30 11.56
C LEU A 87 -7.65 -25.82 11.45
N GLY A 88 -8.45 -26.51 10.63
CA GLY A 88 -8.31 -27.95 10.47
C GLY A 88 -7.04 -28.37 9.72
N THR A 89 -6.37 -27.47 8.99
CA THR A 89 -5.05 -27.78 8.43
C THR A 89 -4.00 -28.06 9.51
N ALA A 90 -4.17 -27.47 10.71
CA ALA A 90 -3.30 -27.75 11.84
C ALA A 90 -3.47 -29.18 12.40
N LEU A 91 -4.57 -29.87 12.06
CA LEU A 91 -4.82 -31.25 12.50
C LEU A 91 -4.09 -32.28 11.62
N ALA A 92 -3.78 -31.96 10.36
CA ALA A 92 -3.21 -32.90 9.40
C ALA A 92 -1.93 -33.63 9.88
N PRO A 93 -0.97 -32.98 10.59
CA PRO A 93 0.19 -33.67 11.13
C PRO A 93 -0.12 -34.69 12.24
N ALA A 94 -1.25 -34.54 12.94
CA ALA A 94 -1.62 -35.40 14.07
C ALA A 94 -2.54 -36.57 13.67
N ILE A 95 -3.46 -36.33 12.72
CA ILE A 95 -4.49 -37.33 12.35
C ILE A 95 -4.44 -37.77 10.88
N GLY A 96 -3.53 -37.20 10.09
CA GLY A 96 -3.43 -37.45 8.65
C GLY A 96 -4.35 -36.55 7.83
N TYR A 97 -4.03 -36.42 6.54
CA TYR A 97 -4.72 -35.49 5.63
C TYR A 97 -6.21 -35.81 5.46
N ASP A 98 -6.55 -37.07 5.17
CA ASP A 98 -7.93 -37.47 4.90
C ASP A 98 -8.84 -37.29 6.12
N ALA A 99 -8.33 -37.58 7.32
CA ALA A 99 -9.09 -37.41 8.56
C ALA A 99 -9.27 -35.92 8.91
N ALA A 100 -8.25 -35.09 8.68
CA ALA A 100 -8.37 -33.65 8.85
C ALA A 100 -9.35 -33.03 7.84
N ALA A 101 -9.29 -33.46 6.57
CA ALA A 101 -10.18 -32.99 5.51
C ALA A 101 -11.65 -33.37 5.74
N ALA A 102 -11.94 -34.45 6.47
CA ALA A 102 -13.29 -34.83 6.84
C ALA A 102 -13.89 -33.98 7.98
N ILE A 103 -13.07 -33.24 8.72
CA ILE A 103 -13.48 -32.36 9.84
C ILE A 103 -13.61 -30.90 9.39
N CYS A 104 -12.78 -30.47 8.42
CA CYS A 104 -12.85 -29.17 7.76
C CYS A 104 -14.10 -29.02 6.89
#